data_AF-A0A3S2BTE1-F1
#
_entry.id   AF-A0A3S2BTE1-F1
#
_cell.length_a   1.000
_cell.length_b   1.000
_cell.length_c   1.000
_cell.angle_alpha   90.00
_cell.angle_beta   90.00
_cell.angle_gamma   90.00
#
_symmetry.space_group_name_H-M   'P 1'
#
loop_
_entity.id
_entity.type
_entity.pdbx_description
1 polymer ?
#
loop_
_entity_poly.entity_id
_entity_poly.type
_entity_poly.pdbx_seq_one_letter_code
_entity_poly.pdbx_strand_id
1 'polypeptide(L)'
;FLMAQADFWLAHDFRSTFDGSFHMLFPRAKLPLQDILVPPASDMGSSIFASEWRIADFISLVHLVNWPVVEPERRQAARRHLLEMIRLSREDWKAIRAETDNDREWLPGPQQKGENPLTGLEVGEEQVQAWLAALTMAEGLLEGRTLLPHFRITGKGINMKRFFDEPKNFDLVLSITGPAIAPYLESGKILTSDDFDQIQRQFGGGGFLTFALWFN
;
A
#
# COMPACT_ATOMS: atom_id res chain seq x y z
N PHE A 1 -2.08 -7.68 6.80
CA PHE A 1 -2.18 -6.45 5.97
C PHE A 1 -3.56 -5.77 6.06
N LEU A 2 -4.67 -6.47 5.81
CA LEU A 2 -6.02 -5.89 5.75
C LEU A 2 -6.45 -5.11 7.01
N MET A 3 -6.13 -5.62 8.20
CA MET A 3 -6.40 -4.93 9.47
C MET A 3 -5.77 -3.52 9.53
N ALA A 4 -4.53 -3.38 9.03
CA ALA A 4 -3.87 -2.08 9.00
C ALA A 4 -4.54 -1.10 8.04
N GLN A 5 -5.01 -1.60 6.89
CA GLN A 5 -5.76 -0.78 5.94
C GLN A 5 -7.09 -0.35 6.53
N ALA A 6 -7.83 -1.26 7.17
CA ALA A 6 -9.09 -0.93 7.84
C ALA A 6 -8.90 0.14 8.93
N ASP A 7 -7.91 -0.03 9.81
CA ASP A 7 -7.59 0.95 10.83
C ASP A 7 -7.13 2.29 10.24
N PHE A 8 -6.37 2.29 9.13
CA PHE A 8 -6.00 3.53 8.45
C PHE A 8 -7.23 4.29 7.97
N TRP A 9 -8.19 3.62 7.31
CA TRP A 9 -9.40 4.29 6.82
C TRP A 9 -10.28 4.76 7.98
N LEU A 10 -10.52 3.91 8.97
CA LEU A 10 -11.35 4.23 10.14
C LEU A 10 -10.72 5.29 11.05
N ALA A 11 -9.40 5.50 10.98
CA ALA A 11 -8.75 6.59 11.71
C ALA A 11 -9.19 7.99 11.25
N HIS A 12 -9.77 8.11 10.04
CA HIS A 12 -10.04 9.39 9.41
C HIS A 12 -11.52 9.58 9.07
N ASP A 13 -11.94 10.85 9.04
CA ASP A 13 -13.24 11.22 8.47
C ASP A 13 -13.12 11.35 6.95
N PHE A 14 -13.50 10.30 6.23
CA PHE A 14 -13.50 10.26 4.77
C PHE A 14 -14.90 10.51 4.17
N ARG A 15 -15.89 10.96 4.96
CA ARG A 15 -17.29 11.14 4.51
C ARG A 15 -17.39 12.06 3.30
N SER A 16 -16.65 13.17 3.30
CA SER A 16 -16.67 14.11 2.17
C SER A 16 -16.24 13.48 0.86
N THR A 17 -15.24 12.58 0.89
CA THR A 17 -14.78 11.84 -0.29
C THR A 17 -15.78 10.78 -0.71
N PHE A 18 -16.38 10.09 0.26
CA PHE A 18 -17.41 9.10 0.01
C PHE A 18 -18.61 9.73 -0.70
N ASP A 19 -19.19 10.77 -0.11
CA ASP A 19 -20.36 11.47 -0.66
C ASP A 19 -20.05 12.16 -2.00
N GLY A 20 -18.86 12.75 -2.11
CA GLY A 20 -18.45 13.55 -3.26
C GLY A 20 -17.88 12.75 -4.44
N SER A 21 -17.50 11.48 -4.27
CA SER A 21 -16.80 10.75 -5.33
C SER A 21 -17.13 9.27 -5.44
N PHE A 22 -17.64 8.60 -4.40
CA PHE A 22 -17.80 7.13 -4.45
C PHE A 22 -18.95 6.66 -5.35
N HIS A 23 -19.80 7.56 -5.85
CA HIS A 23 -20.79 7.24 -6.88
C HIS A 23 -20.13 6.69 -8.16
N MET A 24 -18.86 7.03 -8.43
CA MET A 24 -18.10 6.49 -9.56
C MET A 24 -17.75 4.99 -9.41
N LEU A 25 -17.71 4.49 -8.18
CA LEU A 25 -17.39 3.09 -7.82
C LEU A 25 -18.66 2.30 -7.49
N PHE A 26 -19.63 2.96 -6.85
CA PHE A 26 -20.89 2.38 -6.41
C PHE A 26 -22.08 3.18 -6.99
N PRO A 27 -22.30 3.16 -8.31
CA PRO A 27 -23.29 3.99 -9.00
C PRO A 27 -24.75 3.67 -8.66
N ARG A 28 -25.00 2.66 -7.82
CA ARG A 28 -26.33 2.23 -7.38
C ARG A 28 -26.53 2.32 -5.86
N ALA A 29 -25.60 2.97 -5.15
CA ALA A 29 -25.59 3.03 -3.68
C ALA A 29 -26.43 4.17 -3.08
N LYS A 30 -27.19 4.92 -3.89
CA LYS A 30 -28.00 6.08 -3.47
C LYS A 30 -27.17 7.21 -2.86
N LEU A 31 -26.00 7.46 -3.47
CA LEU A 31 -25.07 8.50 -3.02
C LEU A 31 -25.48 9.89 -3.53
N PRO A 32 -25.12 10.97 -2.81
CA PRO A 32 -25.65 12.32 -3.10
C PRO A 32 -25.49 12.80 -4.53
N LEU A 33 -24.39 12.43 -5.20
CA LEU A 33 -24.09 12.87 -6.57
C LEU A 33 -24.41 11.85 -7.66
N GLN A 34 -24.92 10.66 -7.32
CA GLN A 34 -25.06 9.56 -8.28
C GLN A 34 -25.97 9.90 -9.47
N ASP A 35 -27.03 10.68 -9.23
CA ASP A 35 -28.07 11.00 -10.22
C ASP A 35 -27.76 12.34 -10.94
N ILE A 36 -26.74 13.06 -10.45
CA ILE A 36 -26.27 14.34 -11.00
C ILE A 36 -25.07 14.09 -11.92
N LEU A 37 -24.11 13.27 -11.45
CA LEU A 37 -22.88 12.93 -12.16
C LEU A 37 -23.00 11.55 -12.80
N VAL A 38 -23.94 11.42 -13.74
CA VAL A 38 -24.17 10.20 -14.51
C VAL A 38 -23.26 10.17 -15.74
N PRO A 39 -22.33 9.20 -15.87
CA PRO A 39 -21.47 9.13 -17.05
C PRO A 39 -22.29 8.79 -18.31
N PRO A 40 -21.89 9.29 -19.49
CA PRO A 40 -22.48 8.85 -20.76
C PRO A 40 -22.43 7.34 -20.93
N ALA A 41 -23.39 6.76 -21.66
CA ALA A 41 -23.43 5.31 -21.89
C ALA A 41 -22.17 4.77 -22.58
N SER A 42 -21.50 5.59 -23.40
CA SER A 42 -20.21 5.28 -24.04
C SER A 42 -19.06 5.09 -23.05
N ASP A 43 -19.18 5.66 -21.86
CA ASP A 43 -18.13 5.72 -20.85
C ASP A 43 -18.38 4.72 -19.71
N MET A 44 -19.49 3.99 -19.76
CA MET A 44 -19.83 2.99 -18.76
C MET A 44 -18.87 1.80 -18.89
N GLY A 45 -18.02 1.60 -17.88
CA GLY A 45 -17.02 0.54 -17.86
C GLY A 45 -15.71 0.86 -18.58
N SER A 46 -15.52 2.11 -19.03
CA SER A 46 -14.26 2.56 -19.63
C SER A 46 -13.20 2.88 -18.55
N SER A 47 -11.92 2.91 -18.97
CA SER A 47 -10.80 3.28 -18.11
C SER A 47 -10.94 4.72 -17.58
N ILE A 48 -10.35 5.03 -16.41
CA ILE A 48 -10.39 6.35 -15.78
C ILE A 48 -9.90 7.47 -16.71
N PHE A 49 -8.96 7.18 -17.61
CA PHE A 49 -8.39 8.15 -18.55
C PHE A 49 -9.06 8.14 -19.93
N ALA A 50 -10.14 7.38 -20.10
CA ALA A 50 -10.79 7.22 -21.40
C ALA A 50 -11.74 8.37 -21.76
N SER A 51 -12.16 9.20 -20.80
CA SER A 51 -13.02 10.35 -21.06
C SER A 51 -12.83 11.51 -20.08
N GLU A 52 -13.19 12.71 -20.54
CA GLU A 52 -13.14 13.95 -19.76
C GLU A 52 -13.99 13.84 -18.48
N TRP A 53 -15.13 13.15 -18.56
CA TRP A 53 -16.00 12.87 -17.42
C TRP A 53 -15.31 12.06 -16.32
N ARG A 54 -14.69 10.93 -16.68
CA ARG A 54 -14.01 10.05 -15.72
C ARG A 54 -12.77 10.72 -15.12
N ILE A 55 -12.09 11.55 -15.90
CA ILE A 55 -10.98 12.37 -15.42
C ILE A 55 -11.47 13.39 -14.38
N ALA A 56 -12.60 14.07 -14.63
CA ALA A 56 -13.17 15.04 -13.68
C ALA A 56 -13.58 14.38 -12.35
N ASP A 57 -14.22 13.21 -12.39
CA ASP A 57 -14.55 12.43 -11.18
C ASP A 57 -13.29 12.01 -10.41
N PHE A 58 -12.25 11.57 -11.14
CA PHE A 58 -10.99 11.18 -10.53
C PHE A 58 -10.24 12.37 -9.89
N ILE A 59 -10.24 13.53 -10.54
CA ILE A 59 -9.71 14.77 -9.96
C ILE A 59 -10.47 15.11 -8.68
N SER A 60 -11.80 15.01 -8.70
CA SER A 60 -12.64 15.26 -7.52
C SER A 60 -12.30 14.28 -6.40
N LEU A 61 -12.16 12.98 -6.71
CA LEU A 61 -11.74 11.97 -5.75
C LEU A 61 -10.42 12.35 -5.09
N VAL A 62 -9.37 12.60 -5.90
CA VAL A 62 -8.02 12.94 -5.41
C VAL A 62 -8.05 14.22 -4.56
N HIS A 63 -8.78 15.25 -5.01
CA HIS A 63 -8.88 16.52 -4.31
C HIS A 63 -9.60 16.38 -2.95
N LEU A 64 -10.56 15.46 -2.86
CA LEU A 64 -11.31 15.20 -1.63
C LEU A 64 -10.58 14.26 -0.67
N VAL A 65 -9.45 13.63 -1.04
CA VAL A 65 -8.59 12.91 -0.09
C VAL A 65 -7.81 13.90 0.77
N ASN A 66 -8.55 14.58 1.63
CA ASN A 66 -8.11 15.52 2.65
C ASN A 66 -8.88 15.19 3.93
N TRP A 67 -8.38 14.20 4.66
CA TRP A 67 -9.12 13.55 5.72
C TRP A 67 -8.63 13.97 7.11
N PRO A 68 -9.49 14.60 7.93
CA PRO A 68 -9.22 14.83 9.34
C PRO A 68 -9.03 13.50 10.07
N VAL A 69 -8.05 13.46 10.97
CA VAL A 69 -7.86 12.32 11.87
C VAL A 69 -8.86 12.44 13.01
N VAL A 70 -9.74 11.44 13.15
CA VAL A 70 -10.79 11.40 14.18
C VAL A 70 -10.55 10.31 15.24
N GLU A 71 -9.81 9.26 14.88
CA GLU A 71 -9.42 8.17 15.79
C GLU A 71 -7.91 7.92 15.71
N PRO A 72 -7.07 8.79 16.30
CA PRO A 72 -5.60 8.73 16.15
C PRO A 72 -4.98 7.42 16.67
N GLU A 73 -5.60 6.76 17.65
CA GLU A 73 -5.12 5.47 18.16
C GLU A 73 -5.16 4.36 17.10
N ARG A 74 -6.09 4.44 16.14
CA ARG A 74 -6.14 3.52 15.00
C ARG A 74 -4.93 3.67 14.07
N ARG A 75 -4.33 4.86 13.97
CA ARG A 75 -3.07 5.04 13.21
C ARG A 75 -1.93 4.27 13.84
N GLN A 76 -1.84 4.30 15.17
CA GLN A 76 -0.88 3.51 15.92
C GLN A 76 -1.17 2.00 15.80
N ALA A 77 -2.46 1.62 15.83
CA ALA A 77 -2.88 0.23 15.61
C ALA A 77 -2.51 -0.26 14.20
N ALA A 78 -2.75 0.55 13.17
CA ALA A 78 -2.38 0.23 11.79
C ALA A 78 -0.88 -0.07 11.66
N ARG A 79 -0.02 0.74 12.28
CA ARG A 79 1.43 0.49 12.33
C ARG A 79 1.77 -0.83 13.03
N ARG A 80 1.13 -1.11 14.18
CA ARG A 80 1.32 -2.39 14.89
C ARG A 80 0.88 -3.59 14.05
N HIS A 81 -0.25 -3.48 13.35
CA HIS A 81 -0.74 -4.53 12.44
C HIS A 81 0.18 -4.75 11.22
N LEU A 82 0.85 -3.71 10.72
CA LEU A 82 1.87 -3.87 9.67
C LEU A 82 3.12 -4.59 10.19
N LEU A 83 3.60 -4.23 11.39
CA LEU A 83 4.72 -4.93 12.03
C LEU A 83 4.38 -6.40 12.33
N GLU A 84 3.15 -6.66 12.79
CA GLU A 84 2.69 -8.02 13.04
C GLU A 84 2.57 -8.85 11.76
N MET A 85 2.12 -8.24 10.65
CA MET A 85 2.14 -8.89 9.34
C MET A 85 3.56 -9.28 8.93
N ILE A 86 4.55 -8.40 9.13
CA ILE A 86 5.96 -8.72 8.84
C ILE A 86 6.45 -9.90 9.69
N ARG A 87 6.13 -9.90 11.00
CA ARG A 87 6.49 -11.01 11.91
C ARG A 87 5.90 -12.33 11.43
N LEU A 88 4.60 -12.35 11.14
CA LEU A 88 3.88 -13.54 10.67
C LEU A 88 4.41 -14.02 9.32
N SER A 89 4.70 -13.12 8.38
CA SER A 89 5.33 -13.47 7.09
C SER A 89 6.64 -14.24 7.27
N ARG A 90 7.50 -13.79 8.19
CA ARG A 90 8.76 -14.49 8.49
C ARG A 90 8.54 -15.86 9.13
N GLU A 91 7.46 -16.04 9.90
CA GLU A 91 7.09 -17.34 10.47
C GLU A 91 6.55 -18.28 9.40
N ASP A 92 5.72 -17.76 8.50
CA ASP A 92 5.18 -18.49 7.37
C ASP A 92 6.30 -19.01 6.46
N TRP A 93 7.27 -18.17 6.11
CA TRP A 93 8.45 -18.61 5.34
C TRP A 93 9.34 -19.62 6.05
N LYS A 94 9.35 -19.65 7.39
CA LYS A 94 10.03 -20.74 8.13
C LYS A 94 9.26 -22.05 7.98
N ALA A 95 7.93 -22.00 8.03
CA ALA A 95 7.07 -23.17 7.85
C ALA A 95 7.16 -23.70 6.41
N ILE A 96 6.97 -22.84 5.41
CA ILE A 96 7.06 -23.17 3.97
C ILE A 96 8.40 -23.86 3.65
N ARG A 97 9.52 -23.37 4.20
CA ARG A 97 10.85 -23.97 3.94
C ARG A 97 11.11 -25.26 4.70
N ALA A 98 10.34 -25.54 5.76
CA ALA A 98 10.41 -26.79 6.51
C ALA A 98 9.51 -27.87 5.92
N GLU A 99 8.52 -27.48 5.10
CA GLU A 99 7.62 -28.39 4.43
C GLU A 99 8.36 -29.29 3.45
N THR A 100 7.93 -30.55 3.38
CA THR A 100 8.56 -31.58 2.55
C THR A 100 7.61 -32.20 1.55
N ASP A 101 6.30 -32.04 1.75
CA ASP A 101 5.31 -32.40 0.74
C ASP A 101 5.48 -31.51 -0.50
N ASN A 102 5.15 -32.02 -1.67
CA ASN A 102 5.17 -31.29 -2.94
C ASN A 102 3.96 -31.64 -3.82
N ASP A 103 2.97 -32.37 -3.26
CA ASP A 103 1.76 -32.70 -3.99
C ASP A 103 0.77 -31.53 -3.95
N ARG A 104 0.62 -30.82 -5.07
CA ARG A 104 -0.39 -29.77 -5.28
C ARG A 104 -0.35 -28.66 -4.22
N GLU A 105 0.85 -28.23 -3.87
CA GLU A 105 1.06 -27.19 -2.85
C GLU A 105 0.50 -25.83 -3.29
N TRP A 106 -0.22 -25.16 -2.37
CA TRP A 106 -0.81 -23.84 -2.61
C TRP A 106 0.17 -22.70 -2.32
N LEU A 107 1.14 -22.95 -1.42
CA LEU A 107 2.22 -22.04 -1.04
C LEU A 107 3.59 -22.68 -1.30
N PRO A 108 4.00 -22.86 -2.58
CA PRO A 108 5.24 -23.54 -2.90
C PRO A 108 6.45 -22.76 -2.41
N GLY A 109 7.31 -23.44 -1.66
CA GLY A 109 8.65 -23.02 -1.30
C GLY A 109 9.68 -23.27 -2.41
N PRO A 110 10.91 -22.76 -2.26
CA PRO A 110 11.95 -22.79 -3.31
C PRO A 110 12.34 -24.18 -3.83
N GLN A 111 12.14 -25.22 -3.02
CA GLN A 111 12.46 -26.60 -3.40
C GLN A 111 11.39 -27.23 -4.29
N GLN A 112 10.17 -26.66 -4.31
CA GLN A 112 8.99 -27.15 -5.00
C GLN A 112 8.89 -26.48 -6.38
N LYS A 113 9.52 -27.11 -7.38
CA LYS A 113 9.69 -26.54 -8.73
C LYS A 113 8.38 -26.45 -9.51
N GLY A 114 8.18 -25.32 -10.18
CA GLY A 114 7.06 -25.08 -11.10
C GLY A 114 6.45 -23.70 -10.90
N GLU A 115 5.78 -23.17 -11.92
CA GLU A 115 4.99 -21.95 -11.78
C GLU A 115 3.75 -22.24 -10.93
N ASN A 116 3.48 -21.37 -9.96
CA ASN A 116 2.25 -21.46 -9.18
C ASN A 116 1.05 -21.25 -10.13
N PRO A 117 0.09 -22.19 -10.21
CA PRO A 117 -0.99 -22.15 -11.20
C PRO A 117 -1.99 -21.00 -11.01
N LEU A 118 -1.99 -20.34 -9.84
CA LEU A 118 -2.90 -19.24 -9.52
C LEU A 118 -2.22 -17.87 -9.67
N THR A 119 -0.93 -17.78 -9.36
CA THR A 119 -0.19 -16.51 -9.41
C THR A 119 0.71 -16.37 -10.65
N GLY A 120 1.03 -17.48 -11.32
CA GLY A 120 1.99 -17.54 -12.42
C GLY A 120 3.43 -17.26 -11.99
N LEU A 121 3.70 -17.22 -10.67
CA LEU A 121 5.02 -16.92 -10.13
C LEU A 121 5.80 -18.21 -9.92
N GLU A 122 7.05 -18.22 -10.37
CA GLU A 122 8.04 -19.20 -9.93
C GLU A 122 8.72 -18.66 -8.66
N VAL A 123 8.62 -19.44 -7.58
CA VAL A 123 9.18 -19.05 -6.28
C VAL A 123 10.56 -19.67 -6.16
N GLY A 124 11.61 -18.93 -6.54
CA GLY A 124 13.00 -19.32 -6.32
C GLY A 124 13.56 -18.81 -5.00
N GLU A 125 14.74 -19.31 -4.61
CA GLU A 125 15.43 -18.84 -3.41
C GLU A 125 15.78 -17.34 -3.52
N GLU A 126 16.08 -16.84 -4.73
CA GLU A 126 16.34 -15.41 -4.95
C GLU A 126 15.11 -14.54 -4.65
N GLN A 127 13.91 -14.97 -5.06
CA GLN A 127 12.65 -14.29 -4.77
C GLN A 127 12.37 -14.28 -3.26
N VAL A 128 12.59 -15.41 -2.57
CA VAL A 128 12.39 -15.49 -1.12
C VAL A 128 13.38 -14.59 -0.38
N GLN A 129 14.66 -14.58 -0.77
CA GLN A 129 15.65 -13.69 -0.17
C GLN A 129 15.30 -12.21 -0.41
N ALA A 130 14.85 -11.86 -1.62
CA ALA A 130 14.40 -10.51 -1.93
C ALA A 130 13.15 -10.10 -1.14
N TRP A 131 12.22 -11.04 -0.93
CA TRP A 131 11.05 -10.83 -0.07
C TRP A 131 11.46 -10.55 1.38
N LEU A 132 12.32 -11.40 1.96
CA LEU A 132 12.81 -11.22 3.34
C LEU A 132 13.61 -9.92 3.52
N ALA A 133 14.31 -9.47 2.48
CA ALA A 133 14.97 -8.17 2.45
C ALA A 133 13.95 -7.03 2.42
N ALA A 134 12.88 -7.14 1.62
CA ALA A 134 11.78 -6.17 1.58
C ALA A 134 11.05 -6.06 2.94
N LEU A 135 10.79 -7.19 3.61
CA LEU A 135 10.25 -7.22 4.96
C LEU A 135 11.14 -6.47 5.96
N THR A 136 12.45 -6.66 5.87
CA THR A 136 13.44 -5.99 6.74
C THR A 136 13.49 -4.48 6.51
N MET A 137 13.40 -4.06 5.24
CA MET A 137 13.30 -2.66 4.88
C MET A 137 12.02 -2.02 5.41
N ALA A 138 10.87 -2.68 5.19
CA ALA A 138 9.56 -2.20 5.64
C ALA A 138 9.51 -2.08 7.18
N GLU A 139 10.05 -3.08 7.89
CA GLU A 139 10.20 -3.05 9.35
C GLU A 139 11.08 -1.88 9.80
N GLY A 140 12.21 -1.64 9.13
CA GLY A 140 13.08 -0.48 9.39
C GLY A 140 12.37 0.87 9.26
N LEU A 141 11.51 1.03 8.25
CA LEU A 141 10.67 2.22 8.06
C LEU A 141 9.65 2.35 9.19
N LEU A 142 8.88 1.30 9.46
CA LEU A 142 7.81 1.29 10.47
C LEU A 142 8.34 1.49 11.90
N GLU A 143 9.59 1.10 12.17
CA GLU A 143 10.26 1.34 13.44
C GLU A 143 11.03 2.68 13.47
N GLY A 144 11.09 3.42 12.35
CA GLY A 144 11.76 4.71 12.26
C GLY A 144 13.29 4.63 12.29
N ARG A 145 13.87 3.45 12.04
CA ARG A 145 15.33 3.25 11.93
C ARG A 145 15.87 3.73 10.59
N THR A 146 15.03 3.66 9.55
CA THR A 146 15.28 4.24 8.23
C THR A 146 14.16 5.20 7.87
N LEU A 147 14.48 6.19 7.04
CA LEU A 147 13.57 7.23 6.61
C LEU A 147 13.18 7.02 5.14
N LEU A 148 11.90 7.22 4.82
CA LEU A 148 11.39 7.15 3.45
C LEU A 148 11.83 8.40 2.69
N PRO A 149 12.48 8.29 1.51
CA PRO A 149 12.86 9.44 0.71
C PRO A 149 11.63 10.18 0.16
N HIS A 150 11.80 11.48 -0.09
CA HIS A 150 10.81 12.29 -0.79
C HIS A 150 11.49 13.05 -1.94
N PHE A 151 11.00 12.91 -3.17
CA PHE A 151 11.67 13.39 -4.39
C PHE A 151 11.95 14.90 -4.42
N ARG A 152 11.17 15.72 -3.69
CA ARG A 152 11.38 17.18 -3.58
C ARG A 152 12.24 17.63 -2.40
N ILE A 153 12.65 16.73 -1.50
CA ILE A 153 13.30 17.10 -0.24
C ILE A 153 14.65 16.42 -0.16
N THR A 154 15.69 17.23 -0.04
CA THR A 154 17.08 16.77 0.04
C THR A 154 17.59 16.83 1.48
N GLY A 155 18.45 15.89 1.87
CA GLY A 155 19.10 15.85 3.19
C GLY A 155 18.20 15.46 4.38
N LYS A 156 16.90 15.21 4.15
CA LYS A 156 15.95 14.70 5.14
C LYS A 156 15.05 13.63 4.51
N GLY A 157 14.55 12.72 5.34
CA GLY A 157 13.56 11.72 4.94
C GLY A 157 12.36 11.73 5.88
N ILE A 158 11.29 11.03 5.48
CA ILE A 158 10.04 10.91 6.22
C ILE A 158 10.19 9.79 7.26
N ASN A 159 10.00 10.13 8.54
CA ASN A 159 9.93 9.16 9.62
C ASN A 159 8.54 8.49 9.63
N MET A 160 8.46 7.26 9.13
CA MET A 160 7.18 6.54 9.05
C MET A 160 6.64 6.11 10.41
N LYS A 161 7.49 5.90 11.42
CA LYS A 161 7.02 5.69 12.80
C LYS A 161 6.23 6.90 13.30
N ARG A 162 6.77 8.11 13.13
CA ARG A 162 6.06 9.35 13.53
C ARG A 162 4.85 9.65 12.66
N PHE A 163 4.91 9.34 11.37
CA PHE A 163 3.74 9.44 10.48
C PHE A 163 2.52 8.72 11.08
N PHE A 164 2.71 7.50 11.59
CA PHE A 164 1.64 6.73 12.24
C PHE A 164 1.39 7.12 13.71
N ASP A 165 2.44 7.37 14.49
CA ASP A 165 2.32 7.57 15.94
C ASP A 165 1.84 8.98 16.33
N GLU A 166 2.13 9.98 15.48
CA GLU A 166 1.78 11.40 15.68
C GLU A 166 0.88 11.92 14.55
N PRO A 167 -0.28 11.30 14.28
CA PRO A 167 -1.03 11.56 13.07
C PRO A 167 -1.55 12.99 13.00
N LYS A 168 -1.28 13.65 11.87
CA LYS A 168 -1.88 14.91 11.44
C LYS A 168 -2.93 14.64 10.37
N ASN A 169 -3.69 15.67 10.01
CA ASN A 169 -4.62 15.64 8.88
C ASN A 169 -3.97 15.01 7.64
N PHE A 170 -4.64 14.02 7.04
CA PHE A 170 -4.11 13.30 5.89
C PHE A 170 -4.59 13.94 4.58
N ASP A 171 -3.73 14.71 3.96
CA ASP A 171 -3.97 15.31 2.64
C ASP A 171 -3.10 14.62 1.60
N LEU A 172 -3.70 13.89 0.67
CA LEU A 172 -2.98 13.11 -0.34
C LEU A 172 -2.12 13.99 -1.24
N VAL A 173 -2.70 15.08 -1.74
CA VAL A 173 -2.03 15.99 -2.68
C VAL A 173 -0.86 16.68 -1.97
N LEU A 174 -1.08 17.19 -0.76
CA LEU A 174 -0.03 17.84 0.03
C LEU A 174 0.99 16.85 0.59
N SER A 175 0.64 15.56 0.72
CA SER A 175 1.61 14.52 1.09
C SER A 175 2.55 14.20 -0.06
N ILE A 176 2.01 14.05 -1.27
CA ILE A 176 2.80 13.82 -2.50
C ILE A 176 3.63 15.05 -2.86
N THR A 177 3.07 16.25 -2.71
CA THR A 177 3.78 17.48 -3.06
C THR A 177 4.73 17.96 -1.96
N GLY A 178 4.64 17.43 -0.75
CA GLY A 178 5.59 17.68 0.35
C GLY A 178 5.08 18.45 1.57
N PRO A 179 4.21 19.47 1.48
CA PRO A 179 3.81 20.26 2.64
C PRO A 179 3.25 19.44 3.82
N ALA A 180 2.40 18.44 3.55
CA ALA A 180 1.77 17.65 4.61
C ALA A 180 2.72 16.65 5.29
N ILE A 181 3.86 16.31 4.66
CA ILE A 181 4.86 15.43 5.29
C ILE A 181 5.91 16.19 6.09
N ALA A 182 5.94 17.53 6.02
CA ALA A 182 6.93 18.36 6.72
C ALA A 182 7.06 18.06 8.23
N PRO A 183 5.97 17.80 8.99
CA PRO A 183 6.07 17.46 10.42
C PRO A 183 6.84 16.17 10.72
N TYR A 184 6.98 15.28 9.73
CA TYR A 184 7.60 13.96 9.87
C TYR A 184 9.02 13.91 9.29
N LEU A 185 9.56 15.04 8.84
CA LEU A 185 10.89 15.10 8.25
C LEU A 185 11.99 15.06 9.31
N GLU A 186 12.93 14.15 9.13
CA GLU A 186 14.07 13.96 10.02
C GLU A 186 15.38 13.79 9.24
N SER A 187 16.50 14.04 9.92
CA SER A 187 17.82 13.68 9.44
C SER A 187 18.19 12.29 9.96
N GLY A 188 18.79 11.46 9.12
CA GLY A 188 19.13 10.08 9.49
C GLY A 188 19.45 9.23 8.26
N LYS A 189 19.43 7.90 8.43
CA LYS A 189 19.60 6.96 7.33
C LYS A 189 18.35 6.98 6.44
N ILE A 190 18.47 7.54 5.24
CA ILE A 190 17.39 7.59 4.24
C ILE A 190 17.56 6.38 3.30
N LEU A 191 16.46 5.73 2.93
CA LEU A 191 16.49 4.69 1.90
C LEU A 191 16.90 5.27 0.55
N THR A 192 17.66 4.49 -0.21
CA THR A 192 18.14 4.86 -1.54
C THR A 192 17.32 4.18 -2.63
N SER A 193 17.38 4.69 -3.85
CA SER A 193 16.74 4.04 -5.01
C SER A 193 17.32 2.64 -5.25
N ASP A 194 18.63 2.45 -5.03
CA ASP A 194 19.29 1.15 -5.19
C ASP A 194 18.69 0.09 -4.26
N ASP A 195 18.32 0.48 -3.03
CA ASP A 195 17.65 -0.41 -2.07
C ASP A 195 16.32 -0.93 -2.63
N PHE A 196 15.52 -0.07 -3.28
CA PHE A 196 14.24 -0.44 -3.90
C PHE A 196 14.44 -1.26 -5.18
N ASP A 197 15.39 -0.85 -6.03
CA ASP A 197 15.68 -1.50 -7.31
C ASP A 197 16.18 -2.93 -7.13
N GLN A 198 16.90 -3.21 -6.04
CA GLN A 198 17.33 -4.57 -5.72
C GLN A 198 16.14 -5.52 -5.46
N ILE A 199 15.10 -5.05 -4.77
CA ILE A 199 13.88 -5.83 -4.50
C ILE A 199 13.09 -5.99 -5.80
N GLN A 200 12.81 -4.90 -6.50
CA GLN A 200 11.94 -4.93 -7.68
C GLN A 200 12.48 -5.80 -8.83
N ARG A 201 13.82 -5.83 -9.00
CA ARG A 201 14.47 -6.66 -10.02
C ARG A 201 14.13 -8.16 -9.92
N GLN A 202 13.85 -8.66 -8.72
CA GLN A 202 13.61 -10.09 -8.49
C GLN A 202 12.17 -10.53 -8.75
N PHE A 203 11.23 -9.57 -8.84
CA PHE A 203 9.80 -9.85 -9.04
C PHE A 203 9.23 -9.30 -10.35
N GLY A 204 9.99 -8.49 -11.11
CA GLY A 204 9.49 -7.84 -12.32
C GLY A 204 8.41 -6.78 -12.06
N GLY A 205 7.77 -6.27 -13.13
CA GLY A 205 6.87 -5.10 -13.06
C GLY A 205 5.57 -5.27 -12.25
N GLY A 206 5.17 -6.51 -11.93
CA GLY A 206 3.94 -6.79 -11.17
C GLY A 206 4.03 -7.94 -10.17
N GLY A 207 5.08 -8.77 -10.22
CA GLY A 207 5.17 -9.97 -9.37
C GLY A 207 5.29 -9.65 -7.89
N PHE A 208 5.81 -8.47 -7.51
CA PHE A 208 6.00 -8.10 -6.11
C PHE A 208 4.66 -7.96 -5.37
N LEU A 209 3.69 -7.29 -5.98
CA LEU A 209 2.36 -7.10 -5.38
C LEU A 209 1.58 -8.42 -5.33
N THR A 210 1.65 -9.22 -6.40
CA THR A 210 1.03 -10.55 -6.41
C THR A 210 1.62 -11.44 -5.33
N PHE A 211 2.95 -11.45 -5.18
CA PHE A 211 3.64 -12.21 -4.14
C PHE A 211 3.27 -11.73 -2.74
N ALA A 212 3.26 -10.40 -2.52
CA ALA A 212 2.88 -9.80 -1.25
C ALA A 212 1.45 -10.17 -0.84
N LEU A 213 0.50 -10.22 -1.78
CA LEU A 213 -0.89 -10.58 -1.50
C LEU A 213 -1.10 -12.08 -1.31
N TRP A 214 -0.33 -12.93 -1.99
CA TRP A 214 -0.52 -14.38 -1.95
C TRP A 214 0.16 -15.02 -0.73
N PHE A 215 1.34 -14.51 -0.34
CA PHE A 215 2.15 -15.03 0.75
C PHE A 215 2.04 -14.21 2.05
N ASN A 216 0.99 -13.37 2.23
CA ASN A 216 0.71 -12.60 3.48
C ASN A 216 -0.77 -12.34 3.78
#